data_AF-A0A7K9PH59-F1
#
_entry.id   AF-A0A7K9PH59-F1
#
_cell.length_a   1.000
_cell.length_b   1.000
_cell.length_c   1.000
_cell.angle_alpha   90.00
_cell.angle_beta   90.00
_cell.angle_gamma   90.00
#
_symmetry.space_group_name_H-M   'P 1'
#
loop_
_entity.id
_entity.type
_entity.pdbx_description
1 polymer ?
#
loop_
_entity_poly.entity_id
_entity_poly.type
_entity_poly.pdbx_seq_one_letter_code
_entity_poly.pdbx_strand_id
1 'polypeptide(L)'
;AAVTVDAATAHPQILVSADGWTAGCRESPPAPLPSGMERFECLCCVLGRQGFVGGPALLAVEIRLSPDWALGVTREFVSHK
;
A
#
# COMPACT_ATOMS: atom_id res chain seq x y z
N ALA A 1 -7.31 -5.09 15.71
CA ALA A 1 -6.82 -3.74 15.36
C ALA A 1 -7.19 -3.47 13.90
N ALA A 2 -7.61 -2.25 13.58
CA ALA A 2 -7.85 -1.86 12.19
C ALA A 2 -6.51 -1.60 11.51
N VAL A 3 -6.28 -2.18 10.32
CA VAL A 3 -5.10 -1.91 9.51
C VAL A 3 -5.40 -0.68 8.66
N THR A 4 -4.54 0.33 8.76
CA THR A 4 -4.59 1.53 7.92
C THR A 4 -3.45 1.48 6.91
N VAL A 5 -3.63 2.09 5.75
CA VAL A 5 -2.66 2.14 4.65
C VAL A 5 -1.64 3.25 4.88
N ASP A 6 -0.37 2.97 4.63
CA ASP A 6 0.72 3.93 4.76
C ASP A 6 1.05 4.60 3.42
N ALA A 7 0.59 5.84 3.27
CA ALA A 7 0.88 6.67 2.09
C ALA A 7 2.37 6.95 1.87
N ALA A 8 3.23 6.85 2.91
CA ALA A 8 4.67 7.02 2.76
C ALA A 8 5.31 5.90 1.92
N THR A 9 4.71 4.70 1.96
CA THR A 9 5.19 3.51 1.25
C THR A 9 4.59 3.35 -0.15
N ALA A 10 3.53 4.10 -0.45
CA ALA A 10 2.76 3.92 -1.66
C ALA A 10 3.58 4.18 -2.93
N HIS A 11 3.52 3.24 -3.86
CA HIS A 11 3.98 3.47 -5.22
C HIS A 11 3.31 4.72 -5.83
N PRO A 12 4.00 5.53 -6.65
CA PRO A 12 3.45 6.77 -7.21
C PRO A 12 2.10 6.64 -7.94
N GLN A 13 1.81 5.48 -8.55
CA GLN A 13 0.52 5.19 -9.20
C GLN A 13 -0.65 4.94 -8.22
N ILE A 14 -0.38 4.80 -6.92
CA ILE A 14 -1.40 4.55 -5.91
C ILE A 14 -1.76 5.85 -5.18
N LEU A 15 -3.06 6.06 -5.02
CA LEU A 15 -3.66 7.09 -4.18
C LEU A 15 -4.20 6.46 -2.90
N VAL A 16 -3.81 7.02 -1.76
CA VAL A 16 -4.37 6.68 -0.46
C VAL A 16 -5.35 7.77 -0.06
N SER A 17 -6.54 7.39 0.41
CA SER A 17 -7.55 8.33 0.91
C SER A 17 -7.04 9.08 2.15
N ALA A 18 -7.59 10.26 2.42
CA ALA A 18 -7.16 11.09 3.56
C ALA A 18 -7.35 10.40 4.92
N ASP A 19 -8.35 9.50 5.01
CA ASP A 19 -8.60 8.70 6.21
C ASP A 19 -7.64 7.50 6.35
N GLY A 20 -6.87 7.18 5.31
CA GLY A 20 -5.92 6.06 5.29
C GLY A 20 -6.56 4.68 5.17
N TRP A 21 -7.83 4.56 4.82
CA TRP A 21 -8.53 3.26 4.72
C TRP A 21 -8.55 2.68 3.32
N THR A 22 -8.54 3.55 2.30
CA THR A 22 -8.73 3.14 0.91
C THR A 22 -7.47 3.43 0.12
N ALA A 23 -7.11 2.50 -0.76
CA ALA A 23 -6.10 2.71 -1.78
C ALA A 23 -6.67 2.39 -3.16
N GLY A 24 -6.26 3.15 -4.17
CA GLY A 24 -6.70 2.94 -5.55
C GLY A 24 -5.67 3.44 -6.56
N CYS A 25 -5.76 2.95 -7.79
CA CYS A 25 -4.90 3.41 -8.88
C CYS A 25 -5.30 4.82 -9.35
N ARG A 26 -4.32 5.62 -9.71
CA ARG A 26 -4.53 6.88 -10.44
C ARG A 26 -5.05 6.59 -11.84
N GLU A 27 -5.93 7.46 -12.33
CA GLU A 27 -6.41 7.40 -13.72
C GLU A 27 -5.35 7.87 -14.73
N SER A 28 -4.40 8.68 -14.29
CA SER A 28 -3.34 9.24 -15.12
C SER A 28 -1.96 8.98 -14.50
N PRO A 29 -0.90 8.86 -15.31
CA PRO A 29 0.45 8.73 -14.82
C PRO A 29 0.78 9.84 -13.81
N PRO A 30 1.43 9.49 -12.67
CA PRO A 30 1.81 10.49 -11.69
C PRO A 30 2.83 11.45 -12.30
N ALA A 31 2.74 12.73 -11.90
CA ALA A 31 3.88 13.64 -12.04
C ALA A 31 5.09 13.02 -11.33
N PRO A 32 6.34 13.37 -11.72
CA PRO A 32 7.53 12.91 -11.01
C PRO A 32 7.41 13.32 -9.54
N LEU A 33 7.11 12.35 -8.68
CA LEU A 33 7.12 12.55 -7.25
C LEU A 33 8.57 12.42 -6.78
N PRO A 34 9.01 13.21 -5.78
CA PRO A 34 10.31 12.98 -5.17
C PRO A 34 10.37 11.54 -4.69
N SER A 35 11.44 10.83 -5.05
CA SER A 35 11.71 9.50 -4.54
C SER A 35 11.85 9.59 -3.02
N GLY A 36 11.01 8.83 -2.31
CA GLY A 36 11.09 8.67 -0.87
C GLY A 36 11.78 7.36 -0.56
N MET A 37 12.61 7.31 0.48
CA MET A 37 13.37 6.12 0.84
C MET A 37 12.49 4.88 1.12
N GLU A 38 11.22 5.09 1.46
CA GLU A 38 10.27 4.05 1.87
C GLU A 38 9.26 3.66 0.77
N ARG A 39 9.26 4.34 -0.39
CA ARG A 39 8.29 4.08 -1.46
C ARG A 39 8.70 2.88 -2.30
N PHE A 40 7.71 2.09 -2.70
CA PHE A 40 7.91 1.15 -3.79
C PHE A 40 8.11 1.90 -5.12
N GLU A 41 9.19 1.60 -5.82
CA GLU A 41 9.48 2.18 -7.14
C GLU A 41 9.15 1.21 -8.29
N CYS A 42 9.43 -0.08 -8.12
CA CYS A 42 9.23 -1.08 -9.17
C CYS A 42 7.88 -1.82 -9.08
N LEU A 43 7.30 -1.91 -7.89
CA LEU A 43 6.04 -2.63 -7.65
C LEU A 43 4.92 -1.65 -7.33
N CYS A 44 3.77 -1.79 -8.00
CA CYS A 44 2.55 -1.06 -7.68
C CYS A 44 1.91 -1.58 -6.38
N CYS A 45 2.57 -1.31 -5.25
CA CYS A 45 2.17 -1.78 -3.92
C CYS A 45 2.16 -0.63 -2.90
N VAL A 46 1.49 -0.89 -1.78
CA VAL A 46 1.46 -0.03 -0.59
C VAL A 46 1.36 -0.93 0.64
N LEU A 47 2.01 -0.55 1.75
CA LEU A 47 1.94 -1.29 3.01
C LEU A 47 0.82 -0.79 3.91
N GLY A 48 0.40 -1.66 4.83
CA GLY A 48 -0.29 -1.24 6.04
C GLY A 48 0.69 -0.61 7.03
N ARG A 49 0.23 0.37 7.82
CA ARG A 49 1.02 1.03 8.88
C ARG A 49 1.35 0.11 10.05
N GLN A 50 0.47 -0.84 10.36
CA GLN A 50 0.63 -1.73 11.50
C GLN A 50 1.24 -3.06 11.05
N GLY A 51 2.38 -3.41 11.63
CA GLY A 51 2.94 -4.75 11.56
C GLY A 51 2.24 -5.73 12.50
N PHE A 52 2.51 -7.02 12.30
CA PHE A 52 2.02 -8.10 13.16
C PHE A 52 3.20 -8.76 13.87
N VAL A 53 3.14 -8.88 15.20
CA VAL A 53 4.17 -9.53 16.01
C VAL A 53 3.59 -10.80 16.63
N GLY A 54 3.65 -11.89 15.87
CA GLY A 54 3.18 -13.21 16.30
C GLY A 54 1.65 -13.36 16.39
N GLY A 55 1.21 -14.61 16.53
CA GLY A 55 -0.21 -14.96 16.62
C GLY A 55 -0.97 -14.87 15.28
N PRO A 56 -2.20 -15.41 15.21
CA PRO A 56 -3.06 -15.30 14.04
C PRO A 56 -3.61 -13.87 13.89
N ALA A 57 -3.64 -13.38 12.65
CA ALA A 57 -4.25 -12.09 12.29
C ALA A 57 -5.29 -12.32 11.20
N LEU A 58 -6.44 -11.64 11.32
CA LEU A 58 -7.49 -11.63 10.32
C LEU A 58 -7.74 -10.19 9.86
N LEU A 59 -7.73 -9.99 8.54
CA LEU A 59 -8.08 -8.73 7.90
C LEU A 59 -9.15 -9.01 6.84
N ALA A 60 -10.11 -8.10 6.71
CA ALA A 60 -11.03 -8.05 5.60
C ALA A 60 -10.76 -6.79 4.78
N VAL A 61 -10.81 -6.92 3.45
CA VAL A 61 -10.63 -5.81 2.51
C VAL A 61 -11.81 -5.84 1.55
N GLU A 62 -12.46 -4.69 1.37
CA GLU A 62 -13.46 -4.51 0.34
C GLU A 62 -12.77 -4.13 -0.97
N ILE A 63 -13.09 -4.85 -2.04
CA ILE A 63 -12.48 -4.63 -3.36
C ILE A 63 -13.55 -4.10 -4.28
N ARG A 64 -13.36 -2.86 -4.74
CA ARG A 64 -14.18 -2.27 -5.80
C ARG A 64 -13.70 -2.83 -7.15
N LEU A 65 -14.61 -2.96 -8.11
CA LEU A 65 -14.36 -3.45 -9.48
C LEU A 65 -13.06 -2.86 -10.08
N SER A 66 -11.98 -3.61 -9.93
CA SER A 66 -10.66 -3.37 -10.51
C SER A 66 -10.23 -4.69 -11.15
N PRO A 67 -9.77 -4.69 -12.41
CA PRO A 67 -9.38 -5.92 -13.09
C PRO A 67 -8.17 -6.58 -12.42
N ASP A 68 -7.30 -5.80 -11.78
CA ASP A 68 -6.05 -6.28 -11.20
C ASP A 68 -5.88 -5.76 -9.76
N TRP A 69 -5.68 -6.69 -8.82
CA TRP A 69 -5.32 -6.41 -7.43
C TRP A 69 -4.62 -7.62 -6.82
N ALA A 70 -3.81 -7.39 -5.80
CA ALA A 70 -3.17 -8.43 -5.00
C ALA A 70 -3.16 -8.00 -3.53
N LEU A 71 -3.25 -8.97 -2.63
CA LEU A 71 -3.13 -8.77 -1.19
C LEU A 71 -2.15 -9.79 -0.63
N GLY A 72 -1.32 -9.36 0.32
CA GLY A 72 -0.35 -10.24 0.95
C GLY A 72 0.26 -9.63 2.20
N VAL A 73 1.23 -10.33 2.76
CA VAL A 73 2.03 -9.90 3.90
C VAL A 73 3.50 -9.94 3.52
N THR A 74 4.27 -9.01 4.07
CA THR A 74 5.72 -8.92 3.84
C THR A 74 6.44 -8.74 5.17
N ARG A 75 7.75 -8.99 5.17
CA ARG A 75 8.62 -8.62 6.29
C ARG A 75 8.88 -7.11 6.24
N GLU A 76 9.06 -6.52 7.42
CA GLU A 76 9.27 -5.06 7.59
C GLU A 76 10.51 -4.53 6.86
N PHE A 77 11.56 -5.35 6.70
CA PHE A 77 12.83 -4.96 6.08
C PHE A 77 12.99 -5.48 4.63
N VAL A 78 11.94 -5.39 3.81
CA VAL A 78 12.08 -5.70 2.38
C VAL A 78 12.63 -4.49 1.63
N SER A 79 13.56 -4.72 0.69
CA SER A 79 14.01 -3.67 -0.23
C SER A 79 12.82 -3.14 -1.02
N HIS A 80 12.57 -1.84 -0.92
CA HIS A 80 11.50 -1.15 -1.66
C HIS A 80 11.94 -0.71 -3.08
N LYS A 81 13.19 -1.00 -3.44
CA LYS A 81 13.74 -0.92 -4.80
C LYS A 81 13.43 -2.18 -5.59
#